data_AF-A0A3N5M4K4-F1
#
_entry.id   AF-A0A3N5M4K4-F1
#
_cell.length_a   1.000
_cell.length_b   1.000
_cell.length_c   1.000
_cell.angle_alpha   90.00
_cell.angle_beta   90.00
_cell.angle_gamma   90.00
#
_symmetry.space_group_name_H-M   'P 1'
#
loop_
_entity.id
_entity.type
_entity.pdbx_description
1 polymer ?
#
loop_
_entity_poly.entity_id
_entity_poly.type
_entity_poly.pdbx_seq_one_letter_code
_entity_poly.pdbx_strand_id
1 'polypeptide(L)'
;MVAEGTGEDQPIVVEQNAPRNSVYVDHQGRVGLGTSVLGAQLHLKGTAPALAIEDTGAGGREYRLRSKEGGDGSLGLFDETTGKSRWLVDGEGRVGVNTAKPTSTLTVAGYIDSAASSRFLPNRRTTVSSVSVRDP
;
A
#
# COMPACT_ATOMS: atom_id res chain seq x y z
N MET A 1 -27.93 15.36 -18.72
CA MET A 1 -28.86 14.21 -18.67
C MET A 1 -28.27 13.25 -17.66
N VAL A 2 -28.90 13.15 -16.48
CA VAL A 2 -28.54 12.18 -15.44
C VAL A 2 -29.63 11.13 -15.51
N ALA A 3 -29.26 9.85 -15.57
CA ALA A 3 -30.26 8.79 -15.59
C ALA A 3 -30.97 8.75 -14.23
N GLU A 4 -32.22 8.29 -14.23
CA GLU A 4 -33.02 8.12 -13.01
C GLU A 4 -33.03 6.61 -12.70
N GLY A 5 -32.34 6.22 -11.64
CA GLY A 5 -32.28 4.86 -11.12
C GLY A 5 -31.93 4.94 -9.64
N THR A 6 -32.26 3.92 -8.86
CA THR A 6 -31.71 3.80 -7.50
C THR A 6 -30.18 3.84 -7.60
N GLY A 7 -29.48 4.28 -6.55
CA GLY A 7 -28.03 4.52 -6.62
C GLY A 7 -27.17 3.34 -7.13
N GLU A 8 -27.75 2.13 -7.22
CA GLU A 8 -27.12 0.92 -7.74
C GLU A 8 -27.18 0.77 -9.28
N ASP A 9 -28.12 1.45 -9.97
CA ASP A 9 -28.29 1.39 -11.43
C ASP A 9 -27.65 2.59 -12.18
N GLN A 10 -27.05 3.53 -11.44
CA GLN A 10 -26.38 4.69 -12.03
C GLN A 10 -24.92 4.39 -12.36
N PRO A 11 -24.40 4.78 -13.53
CA PRO A 11 -22.99 4.60 -13.85
C PRO A 11 -22.06 5.42 -12.94
N ILE A 12 -22.53 6.57 -12.43
CA ILE A 12 -21.85 7.40 -11.42
C ILE A 12 -22.91 8.05 -10.53
N VAL A 13 -22.75 7.95 -9.20
CA VAL A 13 -23.59 8.62 -8.20
C VAL A 13 -22.79 9.69 -7.47
N VAL A 14 -23.37 10.89 -7.32
CA VAL A 14 -22.88 11.93 -6.41
C VAL A 14 -24.03 12.30 -5.49
N GLU A 15 -23.92 11.93 -4.22
CA GLU A 15 -24.97 12.17 -3.23
C GLU A 15 -25.13 13.65 -2.88
N GLN A 16 -26.30 14.00 -2.34
CA GLN A 16 -26.54 15.34 -1.80
C GLN A 16 -25.49 15.68 -0.73
N ASN A 17 -25.02 16.93 -0.74
CA ASN A 17 -23.98 17.43 0.17
C ASN A 17 -22.60 16.79 0.00
N ALA A 18 -22.34 16.05 -1.09
CA ALA A 18 -20.97 15.69 -1.45
C ALA A 18 -20.06 16.94 -1.41
N PRO A 19 -18.90 16.90 -0.73
CA PRO A 19 -18.03 18.07 -0.61
C PRO A 19 -17.57 18.65 -1.95
N ARG A 20 -17.12 19.90 -1.94
CA ARG A 20 -16.50 20.50 -3.12
C ARG A 20 -15.29 19.68 -3.56
N ASN A 21 -15.17 19.45 -4.86
CA ASN A 21 -14.08 18.67 -5.47
C ASN A 21 -14.03 17.19 -5.03
N SER A 22 -15.18 16.58 -4.70
CA SER A 22 -15.26 15.13 -4.47
C SER A 22 -14.72 14.33 -5.66
N VAL A 23 -15.11 14.73 -6.88
CA VAL A 23 -14.47 14.33 -8.14
C VAL A 23 -14.25 15.59 -8.97
N TYR A 24 -13.02 15.84 -9.40
CA TYR A 24 -12.64 17.00 -10.21
C TYR A 24 -11.89 16.51 -11.43
N VAL A 25 -12.30 16.91 -12.64
CA VAL A 25 -11.57 16.63 -13.88
C VAL A 25 -11.15 17.96 -14.48
N ASP A 26 -9.86 18.14 -14.70
CA ASP A 26 -9.34 19.40 -15.26
C ASP A 26 -9.30 19.42 -16.79
N HIS A 27 -8.93 20.56 -17.36
CA HIS A 27 -8.86 20.74 -18.82
C HIS A 27 -7.74 19.92 -19.50
N GLN A 28 -6.87 19.25 -18.72
CA GLN A 28 -5.83 18.36 -19.22
C GLN A 28 -6.22 16.89 -19.09
N GLY A 29 -7.43 16.60 -18.59
CA GLY A 29 -7.92 15.24 -18.36
C GLY A 29 -7.41 14.58 -17.08
N ARG A 30 -6.80 15.35 -16.16
CA ARG A 30 -6.35 14.83 -14.86
C ARG A 30 -7.53 14.77 -13.89
N VAL A 31 -7.53 13.77 -13.00
CA VAL A 31 -8.59 13.50 -12.03
C VAL A 31 -8.11 13.82 -10.62
N GLY A 32 -8.89 14.61 -9.89
CA GLY A 32 -8.72 14.90 -8.47
C GLY A 32 -9.84 14.29 -7.65
N LEU A 33 -9.48 13.69 -6.51
CA LEU A 33 -10.40 13.21 -5.48
C LEU A 33 -10.11 13.98 -4.19
N GLY A 34 -11.05 14.84 -3.77
CA GLY A 34 -10.88 15.75 -2.63
C GLY A 34 -10.02 16.99 -2.91
N THR A 35 -9.64 17.24 -4.18
CA THR A 35 -8.83 18.41 -4.55
C THR A 35 -9.00 18.84 -6.00
N SER A 36 -8.85 20.14 -6.25
CA SER A 36 -8.75 20.73 -7.58
C SER A 36 -7.32 21.17 -7.95
N VAL A 37 -6.36 21.06 -7.04
CA VAL A 37 -4.96 21.41 -7.27
C VAL A 37 -4.19 20.15 -7.61
N LEU A 38 -4.04 19.85 -8.90
CA LEU A 38 -3.54 18.55 -9.38
C LEU A 38 -2.04 18.59 -9.68
N GLY A 39 -1.30 17.66 -9.05
CA GLY A 39 0.14 17.42 -9.30
C GLY A 39 0.43 16.12 -10.06
N ALA A 40 -0.59 15.30 -10.32
CA ALA A 40 -0.49 14.01 -11.00
C ALA A 40 -1.75 13.75 -11.86
N GLN A 41 -1.70 12.71 -12.71
CA GLN A 41 -2.85 12.28 -13.52
C GLN A 41 -4.06 11.87 -12.67
N LEU A 42 -3.80 11.23 -11.52
CA LEU A 42 -4.77 10.98 -10.47
C LEU A 42 -4.20 11.56 -9.16
N HIS A 43 -4.90 12.52 -8.55
CA HIS A 43 -4.50 13.14 -7.30
C HIS A 43 -5.58 12.92 -6.22
N LEU A 44 -5.29 12.02 -5.28
CA LEU A 44 -6.12 11.79 -4.09
C LEU A 44 -5.58 12.63 -2.92
N LYS A 45 -6.43 13.45 -2.31
CA LYS A 45 -6.05 14.32 -1.18
C LYS A 45 -7.14 14.37 -0.13
N GLY A 46 -6.76 14.18 1.13
CA GLY A 46 -7.65 14.22 2.28
C GLY A 46 -6.94 13.88 3.58
N THR A 47 -7.70 13.66 4.65
CA THR A 47 -7.19 13.09 5.90
C THR A 47 -7.13 11.57 5.76
N ALA A 48 -5.93 10.99 5.89
CA ALA A 48 -5.68 9.54 5.68
C ALA A 48 -6.24 8.99 4.34
N PRO A 49 -5.84 9.57 3.18
CA PRO A 49 -6.30 9.09 1.89
C PRO A 49 -5.80 7.66 1.64
N ALA A 50 -6.62 6.84 0.98
CA ALA A 50 -6.28 5.47 0.64
C ALA A 50 -6.84 5.09 -0.74
N LEU A 51 -6.10 4.23 -1.46
CA LEU A 51 -6.64 3.45 -2.56
C LEU A 51 -6.91 2.05 -2.04
N ALA A 52 -8.17 1.61 -2.07
CA ALA A 52 -8.59 0.29 -1.60
C ALA A 52 -8.94 -0.62 -2.77
N ILE A 53 -8.52 -1.88 -2.68
CA ILE A 53 -8.89 -2.97 -3.58
C ILE A 53 -9.36 -4.12 -2.70
N GLU A 54 -10.61 -4.52 -2.85
CA GLU A 54 -11.23 -5.59 -2.08
C GLU A 54 -11.71 -6.71 -3.01
N ASP A 55 -11.22 -7.93 -2.77
CA ASP A 55 -11.77 -9.15 -3.34
C ASP A 55 -12.75 -9.75 -2.33
N THR A 56 -14.03 -9.77 -2.68
CA THR A 56 -15.13 -10.28 -1.85
C THR A 56 -15.43 -11.77 -2.10
N GLY A 57 -14.69 -12.41 -3.00
CA GLY A 57 -14.76 -13.85 -3.23
C GLY A 57 -14.27 -14.66 -2.02
N ALA A 58 -14.58 -15.96 -2.01
CA ALA A 58 -14.10 -16.87 -0.96
C ALA A 58 -12.56 -16.89 -0.94
N GLY A 59 -11.98 -16.46 0.19
CA GLY A 59 -10.52 -16.36 0.36
C GLY A 59 -9.90 -15.05 -0.16
N GLY A 60 -10.73 -14.12 -0.64
CA GLY A 60 -10.34 -12.78 -1.04
C GLY A 60 -9.78 -11.94 0.11
N ARG A 61 -9.22 -10.78 -0.24
CA ARG A 61 -8.54 -9.86 0.69
C ARG A 61 -8.85 -8.43 0.33
N GLU A 62 -8.81 -7.57 1.34
CA GLU A 62 -8.75 -6.13 1.17
C GLU A 62 -7.29 -5.67 1.30
N TYR A 63 -6.82 -4.95 0.28
CA TYR A 63 -5.56 -4.25 0.30
C TYR A 63 -5.75 -2.75 0.18
N ARG A 64 -5.01 -1.97 0.97
CA ARG A 64 -4.98 -0.51 0.89
C ARG A 64 -3.58 0.02 0.65
N LEU A 65 -3.44 0.93 -0.31
CA LEU A 65 -2.26 1.78 -0.47
C LEU A 65 -2.53 3.11 0.25
N ARG A 66 -1.83 3.36 1.36
CA ARG A 66 -2.04 4.50 2.25
C ARG A 66 -0.83 4.73 3.16
N SER A 67 -0.89 5.75 4.03
CA SER A 67 -0.04 5.81 5.22
C SER A 67 -0.54 4.84 6.28
N LYS A 68 0.36 4.33 7.14
CA LYS A 68 -0.01 3.44 8.25
C LYS A 68 -0.88 4.18 9.26
N GLU A 69 -0.41 5.34 9.72
CA GLU A 69 -1.14 6.25 10.58
C GLU A 69 -1.25 7.65 9.93
N GLY A 70 -2.27 8.42 10.31
CA GLY A 70 -2.44 9.77 9.79
C GLY A 70 -1.27 10.69 10.15
N GLY A 71 -0.52 11.14 9.13
CA GLY A 71 0.58 12.10 9.31
C GLY A 71 1.89 11.50 9.82
N ASP A 72 2.05 10.17 9.85
CA ASP A 72 3.29 9.52 10.27
C ASP A 72 4.41 9.53 9.20
N GLY A 73 4.14 10.12 8.04
CA GLY A 73 5.08 10.21 6.92
C GLY A 73 5.30 8.91 6.16
N SER A 74 4.57 7.85 6.49
CA SER A 74 4.74 6.54 5.86
C SER A 74 3.91 6.37 4.58
N LEU A 75 4.30 5.40 3.76
CA LEU A 75 3.51 4.89 2.64
C LEU A 75 3.68 3.38 2.55
N GLY A 76 2.60 2.63 2.46
CA GLY A 76 2.66 1.17 2.41
C GLY A 76 1.45 0.52 1.76
N LEU A 77 1.62 -0.77 1.45
CA LEU A 77 0.55 -1.68 1.06
C LEU A 77 0.15 -2.52 2.28
N PHE A 78 -1.07 -2.30 2.76
CA PHE A 78 -1.62 -2.96 3.93
C PHE A 78 -2.64 -3.99 3.50
N ASP A 79 -2.46 -5.20 3.99
CA ASP A 79 -3.45 -6.26 3.95
C ASP A 79 -4.38 -6.03 5.15
N GLU A 80 -5.52 -5.39 4.91
CA GLU A 80 -6.47 -5.03 5.96
C GLU A 80 -7.14 -6.28 6.54
N THR A 81 -7.30 -7.34 5.73
CA THR A 81 -7.84 -8.64 6.18
C THR A 81 -6.98 -9.30 7.26
N THR A 82 -5.65 -9.15 7.21
CA THR A 82 -4.73 -9.74 8.19
C THR A 82 -4.04 -8.72 9.10
N GLY A 83 -4.33 -7.42 8.92
CA GLY A 83 -3.71 -6.33 9.67
C GLY A 83 -2.20 -6.21 9.43
N LYS A 84 -1.70 -6.66 8.27
CA LYS A 84 -0.25 -6.71 7.97
C LYS A 84 0.18 -5.67 6.96
N SER A 85 1.26 -4.95 7.26
CA SER A 85 2.04 -4.23 6.24
C SER A 85 2.80 -5.25 5.38
N ARG A 86 2.42 -5.39 4.12
CA ARG A 86 3.13 -6.27 3.18
C ARG A 86 4.39 -5.61 2.65
N TRP A 87 4.31 -4.32 2.40
CA TRP A 87 5.42 -3.42 2.13
C TRP A 87 5.14 -2.06 2.77
N LEU A 88 6.17 -1.41 3.29
CA LEU A 88 6.10 -0.12 3.95
C LEU A 88 7.39 0.67 3.69
N VAL A 89 7.27 1.96 3.43
CA VAL A 89 8.31 2.96 3.70
C VAL A 89 7.85 3.76 4.91
N ASP A 90 8.63 3.78 5.98
CA ASP A 90 8.28 4.55 7.18
C ASP A 90 8.64 6.04 7.05
N GLY A 91 8.29 6.84 8.06
CA GLY A 91 8.58 8.28 8.07
C GLY A 91 10.07 8.63 8.07
N GLU A 92 10.95 7.67 8.40
CA GLU A 92 12.40 7.80 8.31
C GLU A 92 12.98 7.33 6.96
N GLY A 93 12.14 6.85 6.04
CA GLY A 93 12.56 6.36 4.72
C GLY A 93 13.10 4.93 4.69
N ARG A 94 12.91 4.15 5.76
CA ARG A 94 13.29 2.73 5.82
C ARG A 94 12.21 1.86 5.19
N VAL A 95 12.64 0.82 4.49
CA VAL A 95 11.74 -0.14 3.83
C VAL A 95 11.50 -1.35 4.73
N GLY A 96 10.23 -1.66 5.00
CA GLY A 96 9.77 -2.89 5.64
C GLY A 96 9.10 -3.82 4.64
N VAL A 97 9.43 -5.12 4.66
CA VAL A 97 8.68 -6.18 3.99
C VAL A 97 8.09 -7.11 5.04
N ASN A 98 6.77 -7.29 5.01
CA ASN A 98 6.00 -8.05 6.00
C ASN A 98 6.18 -7.54 7.45
N THR A 99 6.56 -6.27 7.62
CA THR A 99 6.77 -5.61 8.92
C THR A 99 6.40 -4.15 8.84
N ALA A 100 5.77 -3.64 9.89
CA ALA A 100 5.39 -2.24 10.04
C ALA A 100 6.40 -1.41 10.88
N LYS A 101 7.52 -2.03 11.26
CA LYS A 101 8.55 -1.47 12.14
C LYS A 101 9.95 -1.84 11.61
N PRO A 102 10.37 -1.32 10.45
CA PRO A 102 11.73 -1.56 9.99
C PRO A 102 12.74 -0.95 10.99
N THR A 103 13.86 -1.64 11.22
CA THR A 103 14.90 -1.24 12.19
C THR A 103 16.19 -0.81 11.51
N SER A 104 16.30 -1.02 10.20
CA SER A 104 17.40 -0.66 9.32
C SER A 104 16.85 -0.16 7.99
N THR A 105 17.70 0.30 7.06
CA THR A 105 17.30 0.77 5.72
C THR A 105 16.36 -0.20 5.00
N LEU A 106 16.58 -1.51 5.15
CA LEU A 106 15.68 -2.56 4.67
C LEU A 106 15.53 -3.64 5.73
N THR A 107 14.31 -3.85 6.22
CA THR A 107 13.96 -4.94 7.14
C THR A 107 12.96 -5.87 6.48
N VAL A 108 13.32 -7.15 6.36
CA VAL A 108 12.42 -8.20 5.86
C VAL A 108 12.06 -9.12 7.03
N ALA A 109 10.78 -9.20 7.37
CA ALA A 109 10.27 -10.18 8.33
C ALA A 109 9.91 -11.49 7.61
N GLY A 110 10.93 -12.28 7.30
CA GLY A 110 10.80 -13.56 6.60
C GLY A 110 12.11 -13.99 5.94
N TYR A 111 12.06 -15.09 5.19
CA TYR A 111 13.16 -15.55 4.36
C TYR A 111 13.30 -14.68 3.10
N ILE A 112 14.55 -14.41 2.70
CA ILE A 112 14.86 -13.80 1.41
C ILE A 112 15.37 -14.91 0.50
N ASP A 113 14.63 -15.19 -0.57
CA ASP A 113 15.08 -16.06 -1.65
C ASP A 113 15.62 -15.19 -2.80
N SER A 114 16.84 -15.46 -3.22
CA SER A 114 17.52 -14.71 -4.28
C SER A 114 17.61 -15.57 -5.53
N ALA A 115 16.82 -15.25 -6.56
CA ALA A 115 16.89 -15.96 -7.83
C ALA A 115 18.23 -15.66 -8.55
N ALA A 116 18.91 -16.72 -9.00
CA ALA A 116 20.26 -16.73 -9.59
C ALA A 116 21.41 -16.36 -8.62
N SER A 117 22.66 -16.27 -9.12
CA SER A 117 23.91 -16.07 -8.36
C SER A 117 24.04 -14.73 -7.60
N SER A 118 22.92 -14.12 -7.21
CA SER A 118 22.83 -12.99 -6.31
C SER A 118 23.26 -13.43 -4.91
N ARG A 119 24.55 -13.28 -4.61
CA ARG A 119 25.08 -13.52 -3.26
C ARG A 119 24.54 -12.43 -2.33
N PHE A 120 23.66 -12.78 -1.40
CA PHE A 120 23.39 -11.93 -0.23
C PHE A 120 24.68 -11.88 0.60
N LEU A 121 25.42 -10.77 0.51
CA LEU A 121 26.62 -10.52 1.29
C LEU A 121 26.22 -9.70 2.53
N PRO A 122 25.98 -10.32 3.70
CA PRO A 122 25.76 -9.55 4.90
C PRO A 122 27.03 -8.77 5.24
N ASN A 123 26.88 -7.55 5.77
CA ASN A 123 27.99 -6.70 6.18
C ASN A 123 28.85 -7.33 7.31
N ARG A 124 28.39 -8.42 7.94
CA ARG A 124 29.14 -9.24 8.90
C ARG A 124 28.87 -10.74 8.70
N ARG A 125 29.91 -11.55 8.91
CA ARG A 125 29.95 -13.02 8.76
C ARG A 125 28.65 -13.68 9.22
N THR A 126 27.93 -14.30 8.30
CA THR A 126 26.87 -15.25 8.59
C THR A 126 27.47 -16.46 9.30
N THR A 127 26.98 -16.79 10.50
CA THR A 127 27.26 -18.09 11.09
C THR A 127 26.46 -19.12 10.32
N VAL A 128 27.09 -19.79 9.35
CA VAL A 128 26.57 -21.05 8.81
C VAL A 128 26.87 -22.10 9.86
N SER A 129 25.89 -22.50 10.66
CA SER A 129 26.02 -23.67 11.52
C SER A 129 25.95 -24.91 10.63
N SER A 130 27.10 -25.40 10.15
CA SER A 130 27.18 -26.73 9.57
C SER A 130 26.90 -27.75 10.67
N VAL A 131 25.85 -28.56 10.51
CA VAL A 131 25.65 -29.78 11.31
C VAL A 131 26.81 -30.72 10.98
N SER A 132 27.65 -31.02 11.97
CA SER A 132 28.64 -32.10 11.85
C SER A 132 27.91 -33.42 12.03
N VAL A 133 27.86 -34.24 10.98
CA VAL A 133 27.59 -35.67 11.16
C VAL A 133 28.77 -36.22 11.97
N ARG A 134 28.48 -36.78 13.16
CA ARG A 134 29.44 -37.59 13.90
C ARG A 134 29.12 -39.04 13.58
N ASP A 135 29.91 -39.64 12.71
CA ASP A 135 30.02 -41.10 12.65
C ASP A 135 31.32 -41.46 13.38
N PRO A 136 31.23 -42.37 14.36
CA PRO A 136 31.75 -43.71 14.11
C PRO A 136 30.73 -44.83 14.29
#